data_AF-A0A3D2JDQ7-F1
#
_entry.id   AF-A0A3D2JDQ7-F1
#
_cell.length_a   1.000
_cell.length_b   1.000
_cell.length_c   1.000
_cell.angle_alpha   90.00
_cell.angle_beta   90.00
_cell.angle_gamma   90.00
#
_symmetry.space_group_name_H-M   'P 1'
#
loop_
_entity.id
_entity.type
_entity.pdbx_description
1 polymer ?
#
loop_
_entity_poly.entity_id
_entity_poly.type
_entity_poly.pdbx_seq_one_letter_code
_entity_poly.pdbx_strand_id
1 'polypeptide(L)' 'AQQDTLSLKWETKVQVPEGATALWQGFQSGQYQQSFTLPSPINSERAEASYNDGVLTLNLPKAEHAKARTVKVNATK' A
#
# COMPACT_ATOMS: atom_id res chain seq x y z
N ALA A 1 -9.44 -18.20 7.03
CA ALA A 1 -8.22 -17.76 6.34
C ALA A 1 -8.18 -16.25 6.42
N GLN A 2 -7.29 -15.69 7.24
CA GLN A 2 -7.19 -14.23 7.40
C GLN A 2 -6.79 -13.66 6.04
N GLN A 3 -7.63 -12.79 5.46
CA GLN A 3 -7.36 -12.20 4.15
C GLN A 3 -6.21 -11.19 4.30
N ASP A 4 -5.04 -11.53 3.76
CA ASP A 4 -3.88 -10.63 3.66
C ASP A 4 -4.10 -9.58 2.56
N THR A 5 -5.18 -8.81 2.65
CA THR A 5 -5.56 -7.80 1.65
C THR A 5 -5.17 -6.40 2.14
N LEU A 6 -4.30 -5.73 1.39
CA LEU A 6 -4.05 -4.30 1.55
C LEU A 6 -5.09 -3.52 0.75
N SER A 7 -5.73 -2.52 1.37
CA SER A 7 -6.66 -1.63 0.68
C SER A 7 -6.21 -0.17 0.79
N LEU A 8 -6.14 0.50 -0.37
CA LEU A 8 -5.81 1.91 -0.53
C LEU A 8 -7.07 2.67 -0.97
N LYS A 9 -7.27 3.86 -0.40
CA LYS A 9 -8.30 4.81 -0.83
C LYS A 9 -7.70 6.21 -0.88
N TRP A 10 -7.98 6.96 -1.94
CA TRP A 10 -7.54 8.34 -2.07
C TRP A 10 -8.54 9.16 -2.90
N GLU A 11 -8.47 10.47 -2.75
CA GLU A 11 -9.32 11.42 -3.46
C GLU A 11 -8.43 12.49 -4.10
N THR A 12 -8.66 12.80 -5.37
CA THR A 12 -8.04 13.94 -6.05
C THR A 12 -9.09 15.01 -6.28
N LYS A 13 -8.80 16.25 -5.87
CA LYS A 13 -9.65 17.42 -6.10
C LYS A 13 -8.92 18.40 -6.98
N VAL A 14 -9.58 18.83 -8.04
CA VAL A 14 -9.12 19.94 -8.88
C VAL A 14 -9.96 21.15 -8.54
N GLN A 15 -9.31 22.23 -8.14
CA GLN A 15 -9.98 23.48 -7.77
C GLN A 15 -9.80 24.47 -8.91
N VAL A 16 -10.91 24.99 -9.43
CA VAL A 16 -10.92 26.13 -10.33
C VAL A 16 -11.10 27.38 -9.47
N PRO A 17 -10.18 28.36 -9.53
CA PRO A 17 -10.31 29.60 -8.77
C PRO A 17 -11.62 30.32 -9.08
N GLU A 18 -12.14 31.07 -8.11
CA GLU A 18 -13.37 31.84 -8.28
C GLU A 18 -13.22 32.85 -9.43
N GLY A 19 -14.23 32.92 -10.30
CA GLY A 19 -14.21 33.77 -11.50
C GLY A 19 -13.35 33.26 -12.66
N ALA A 20 -12.64 32.13 -12.51
CA ALA A 20 -11.87 31.53 -13.59
C ALA A 20 -12.70 30.52 -14.41
N THR A 21 -12.42 30.43 -15.70
CA THR A 21 -12.95 29.38 -16.58
C THR A 21 -11.83 28.41 -16.91
N ALA A 22 -12.03 27.12 -16.61
CA ALA A 22 -11.11 26.07 -17.02
C ALA A 22 -11.21 25.85 -18.53
N LEU A 23 -10.19 26.26 -19.29
CA LEU A 23 -10.14 26.05 -20.74
C LEU A 23 -9.69 24.62 -21.10
N TRP A 24 -8.86 24.03 -20.26
CA TRP A 24 -8.38 22.67 -20.41
C TRP A 24 -8.01 22.08 -19.05
N GLN A 25 -8.30 20.80 -18.86
CA GLN A 25 -8.00 20.09 -17.63
C GLN A 25 -7.41 18.71 -17.97
N GLY A 26 -6.09 18.58 -17.83
CA GLY A 26 -5.37 17.33 -18.09
C GLY A 26 -5.52 16.27 -17.00
N PHE A 27 -5.78 16.69 -15.75
CA PHE A 27 -5.92 15.78 -14.61
C PHE A 27 -7.37 15.67 -14.14
N GLN A 28 -7.82 14.44 -13.91
CA GLN A 28 -9.16 14.16 -13.42
C GLN A 28 -9.23 14.30 -11.89
N SER A 29 -10.33 14.88 -11.41
CA SER A 29 -10.74 14.74 -10.01
C SER A 29 -11.51 13.45 -9.84
N GLY A 30 -11.36 12.78 -8.70
CA GLY A 30 -12.11 11.56 -8.44
C GLY A 30 -11.76 10.91 -7.12
N GLN A 31 -12.56 9.91 -6.76
CA GLN A 31 -12.29 8.99 -5.67
C GLN A 31 -11.78 7.68 -6.26
N TYR A 32 -10.73 7.17 -5.65
CA TYR A 32 -10.04 5.97 -6.11
C TYR A 32 -9.92 4.99 -4.96
N GLN A 33 -10.03 3.72 -5.31
CA GLN A 33 -9.79 2.62 -4.40
C GLN A 33 -9.03 1.52 -5.14
N GLN A 34 -8.06 0.93 -4.46
CA GLN A 34 -7.35 -0.23 -4.96
C GLN A 34 -7.13 -1.23 -3.83
N SER A 35 -7.23 -2.51 -4.14
CA SER A 35 -6.94 -3.60 -3.20
C SER A 35 -5.92 -4.54 -3.80
N PHE A 36 -4.98 -4.99 -2.98
CA PHE A 36 -3.93 -5.93 -3.35
C PHE A 36 -3.94 -7.11 -2.40
N THR A 37 -3.80 -8.32 -2.93
CA THR A 37 -3.49 -9.49 -2.14
C THR A 37 -1.99 -9.51 -1.87
N LEU A 38 -1.60 -9.52 -0.60
CA LEU A 38 -0.20 -9.58 -0.21
C LEU A 38 0.33 -11.00 -0.39
N PRO A 39 1.60 -11.17 -0.81
CA PRO A 39 2.17 -12.48 -1.10
C PRO A 39 2.55 -13.27 0.16
N SER A 40 2.50 -12.65 1.34
CA SER A 40 2.84 -13.29 2.62
C SER A 40 2.14 -12.57 3.78
N PRO A 41 1.90 -13.27 4.91
CA PRO A 41 1.38 -12.64 6.12
C PRO A 41 2.30 -11.53 6.63
N ILE A 42 1.70 -10.42 7.06
CA ILE A 42 2.41 -9.24 7.58
C ILE A 42 2.16 -9.04 9.08
N ASN A 43 3.04 -8.31 9.75
CA ASN A 43 2.78 -7.74 11.05
C ASN A 43 2.11 -6.37 10.87
N SER A 44 0.78 -6.33 10.93
CA SER A 44 -0.01 -5.11 10.76
C SER A 44 0.22 -4.07 11.85
N GLU A 45 0.58 -4.48 13.07
CA GLU A 45 0.86 -3.56 14.19
C GLU A 45 2.13 -2.74 13.97
N ARG A 46 3.02 -3.21 13.10
CA ARG A 46 4.29 -2.55 12.73
C ARG A 46 4.30 -2.00 11.32
N ALA A 47 3.14 -1.91 10.66
CA ALA A 47 3.04 -1.29 9.35
C ALA A 47 3.28 0.22 9.46
N GLU A 48 4.10 0.76 8.56
CA GLU A 48 4.41 2.19 8.49
C GLU A 48 4.08 2.73 7.10
N ALA A 49 3.71 4.01 7.04
CA ALA A 49 3.38 4.71 5.80
C ALA A 49 4.03 6.09 5.78
N SER A 50 4.51 6.51 4.62
CA SER A 50 5.01 7.87 4.37
C SER A 50 4.50 8.39 3.03
N TYR A 51 4.23 9.69 2.94
CA TYR A 51 3.77 10.33 1.72
C TYR A 51 4.61 11.57 1.45
N ASN A 52 5.43 11.51 0.41
CA ASN A 52 6.33 12.58 0.02
C ASN A 52 6.26 12.77 -1.50
N ASP A 53 6.19 14.03 -1.94
CA ASP A 53 6.21 14.41 -3.36
C ASP A 53 5.23 13.64 -4.26
N GLY A 54 4.02 13.36 -3.73
CA GLY A 54 2.99 12.66 -4.48
C GLY A 54 3.04 11.12 -4.39
N VAL A 55 4.03 10.55 -3.69
CA VAL A 55 4.27 9.10 -3.62
C VAL A 55 3.96 8.56 -2.23
N LEU A 56 3.00 7.64 -2.15
CA LEU A 56 2.70 6.87 -0.93
C LEU A 56 3.63 5.64 -0.88
N THR A 57 4.51 5.61 0.12
CA THR A 57 5.39 4.47 0.41
C THR A 57 4.91 3.74 1.64
N LEU A 58 4.70 2.42 1.53
CA LEU A 58 4.30 1.56 2.63
C LEU A 58 5.43 0.58 2.98
N ASN A 59 5.79 0.53 4.26
CA ASN A 59 6.69 -0.47 4.81
C ASN A 59 5.84 -1.48 5.59
N LEU A 60 5.75 -2.71 5.09
CA LEU A 60 4.93 -3.78 5.66
C LEU A 60 5.83 -4.94 6.12
N PRO A 61 6.25 -4.96 7.40
CA PRO A 61 7.09 -6.03 7.91
C PRO A 61 6.38 -7.38 7.82
N LYS A 62 7.10 -8.42 7.38
CA LYS A 62 6.58 -9.79 7.41
C LYS A 62 6.28 -10.23 8.84
N ALA A 63 5.22 -11.01 9.01
CA ALA A 63 4.92 -11.62 10.31
C ALA A 63 6.07 -12.53 10.76
N GLU A 64 6.35 -12.61 12.07
CA GLU A 64 7.48 -13.39 12.60
C GLU A 64 7.44 -14.86 12.18
N HIS A 65 6.25 -15.46 12.11
CA HIS A 65 6.05 -16.86 11.68
C HIS A 65 6.25 -17.06 10.17
N ALA A 66 6.19 -15.99 9.37
CA ALA A 66 6.41 -16.00 7.92
C ALA A 66 7.88 -15.75 7.56
N LYS A 67 8.75 -15.43 8.53
CA LYS A 67 10.19 -15.35 8.30
C LYS A 67 10.75 -16.74 8.03
N ALA A 68 11.64 -16.85 7.05
CA ALA A 68 12.26 -18.12 6.68
C ALA A 68 13.00 -18.72 7.89
N ARG A 69 12.62 -19.95 8.27
CA ARG A 69 13.30 -20.69 9.33
C ARG A 69 14.44 -21.51 8.72
N THR A 70 15.65 -21.36 9.23
CA THR A 70 16.78 -22.23 8.86
C THR A 70 16.50 -23.63 9.37
N VAL A 71 16.31 -24.59 8.47
CA VAL A 71 16.20 -26.01 8.83
C VAL A 71 17.61 -26.60 8.81
N LYS A 72 18.13 -27.00 9.98
CA LYS A 72 19.38 -27.78 10.06
C LYS A 72 19.08 -29.22 9.66
N VAL A 73 19.70 -29.70 8.58
CA VAL A 73 19.63 -31.11 8.18
C VAL A 73 20.73 -31.85 8.93
N ASN A 74 20.34 -32.72 9.86
CA ASN A 74 21.26 -33.68 10.48
C ASN A 74 21.20 -34.97 9.65
N ALA A 75 22.21 -35.18 8.81
CA ALA A 75 22.39 -36.45 8.13
C ALA A 75 23.25 -37.37 9.00
N THR A 76 22.70 -38.52 9.41
CA THR A 76 23.47 -39.59 10.06
C THR A 76 23.90 -40.58 8.99
N LYS A 77 25.18 -40.98 9.02
CA LYS A 77 25.73 -42.04 8.16
C LYS A 77 25.34 -43.41 8.68
#